data_AF-A0A1J3EX52-F1
#
_entry.id   AF-A0A1J3EX52-F1
#
_cell.length_a   1.000
_cell.length_b   1.000
_cell.length_c   1.000
_cell.angle_alpha   90.00
_cell.angle_beta   90.00
_cell.angle_gamma   90.00
#
_symmetry.space_group_name_H-M   'P 1'
#
loop_
_entity.id
_entity.type
_entity.pdbx_description
1 polymer ?
#
loop_
_entity_poly.entity_id
_entity_poly.type
_entity_poly.pdbx_seq_one_letter_code
_entity_poly.pdbx_strand_id
1 'polypeptide(L)'
;MGRLVRLAHGVWEKNGGGEWSFIDVEDGPVLSILVQENATYEMLVETVKKRFYVGVDTMMALTYQYPAWMLQPVGNRTPPVDFN
;
A
#
# COMPACT_ATOMS: atom_id res chain seq x y z
N MET A 1 -4.72 2.57 -21.29
CA MET A 1 -4.02 1.27 -21.11
C MET A 1 -4.10 0.89 -19.62
N GLY A 2 -3.62 -0.29 -19.21
CA GLY A 2 -3.64 -0.73 -17.80
C GLY A 2 -2.22 -1.02 -17.30
N ARG A 3 -1.97 -0.85 -16.00
CA ARG A 3 -0.70 -1.16 -15.35
C ARG A 3 -0.86 -2.37 -14.44
N LEU A 4 0.05 -3.33 -14.57
CA LEU A 4 0.13 -4.45 -13.64
C LEU A 4 0.85 -3.98 -12.37
N VAL A 5 0.22 -4.13 -11.21
CA VAL A 5 0.79 -3.76 -9.92
C VAL A 5 0.71 -4.93 -8.94
N ARG A 6 1.71 -5.03 -8.06
CA ARG A 6 1.69 -5.97 -6.94
C ARG A 6 0.97 -5.31 -5.77
N LEU A 7 0.02 -6.03 -5.18
CA LEU A 7 -0.59 -5.68 -3.90
C LEU A 7 0.22 -6.31 -2.78
N ALA A 8 0.52 -5.50 -1.78
CA ALA A 8 1.12 -5.93 -0.52
C ALA A 8 0.11 -5.64 0.60
N HIS A 9 0.00 -6.57 1.55
CA HIS A 9 -0.89 -6.44 2.70
C HIS A 9 -0.07 -6.60 3.96
N GLY A 10 -0.18 -5.64 4.87
CA GLY A 10 0.74 -5.49 5.97
C GLY A 10 0.43 -4.24 6.78
N VAL A 11 1.29 -3.99 7.76
CA VAL A 11 1.19 -2.82 8.64
C VAL A 11 2.44 -1.98 8.51
N TRP A 12 2.26 -0.66 8.55
CA TRP A 12 3.37 0.26 8.74
C TRP A 12 3.69 0.37 10.21
N GLU A 13 4.93 0.06 10.56
CA GLU A 13 5.44 0.26 11.92
C GLU A 13 6.52 1.35 11.93
N LYS A 14 6.51 2.13 13.01
CA LYS A 14 7.55 3.12 13.28
C LYS A 14 8.41 2.62 14.42
N ASN A 15 9.70 2.43 14.16
CA ASN A 15 10.64 1.98 15.18
C ASN A 15 10.99 3.11 16.18
N GLY A 16 11.67 2.76 17.28
CA GLY A 16 12.11 3.73 18.30
C GLY A 16 13.07 4.81 17.79
N GLY A 17 13.73 4.59 16.64
CA GLY A 17 14.57 5.56 15.93
C GLY A 17 13.80 6.49 14.97
N GLY A 18 12.48 6.30 14.86
CA GLY A 18 11.58 7.11 14.05
C GLY A 18 11.50 6.72 12.57
N GLU A 19 12.03 5.57 12.19
CA GLU A 19 11.97 5.05 10.83
C GLU A 19 10.75 4.16 10.62
N TRP A 20 10.18 4.24 9.42
CA TRP A 20 9.04 3.44 8.97
C TRP A 20 9.49 2.21 8.21
N SER A 21 8.89 1.07 8.55
CA SER A 21 9.02 -0.19 7.84
C SER A 21 7.65 -0.78 7.55
N PHE A 22 7.45 -1.29 6.33
CA PHE A 22 6.27 -2.07 5.99
C PHE A 22 6.51 -3.52 6.37
N ILE A 23 5.68 -4.05 7.26
CA ILE A 23 5.71 -5.44 7.68
C ILE A 23 4.59 -6.14 6.94
N ASP A 24 4.95 -6.90 5.91
CA ASP A 24 4.02 -7.80 5.21
C ASP A 24 3.44 -8.81 6.22
N VAL A 25 2.17 -9.15 6.07
CA VAL A 25 1.60 -10.29 6.78
C VAL A 25 2.26 -11.56 6.25
N GLU A 26 2.97 -12.30 7.12
CA GLU A 26 3.57 -13.59 6.75
C GLU A 26 2.50 -14.53 6.16
N ASP A 27 2.87 -15.24 5.09
CA ASP A 27 1.99 -16.09 4.27
C ASP A 27 0.78 -15.39 3.61
N GLY A 28 0.79 -14.06 3.55
CA GLY A 28 -0.19 -13.29 2.80
C GLY A 28 -0.13 -13.57 1.29
N PRO A 29 -1.27 -13.58 0.58
CA PRO A 29 -1.27 -13.83 -0.86
C PRO A 29 -0.56 -12.68 -1.60
N VAL A 30 0.49 -13.00 -2.36
CA VAL A 30 1.12 -12.05 -3.29
C VAL A 30 0.23 -11.93 -4.52
N LEU A 31 -0.62 -10.91 -4.52
CA LEU A 31 -1.58 -10.67 -5.60
C LEU A 31 -1.03 -9.64 -6.58
N SER A 32 -1.16 -9.93 -7.88
CA SER A 32 -0.97 -8.93 -8.93
C SER A 32 -2.34 -8.54 -9.48
N ILE A 33 -2.62 -7.24 -9.56
CA ILE A 33 -3.86 -6.72 -10.15
C ILE A 33 -3.52 -5.82 -11.34
N LEU A 34 -4.42 -5.81 -12.32
CA LEU A 34 -4.36 -4.85 -13.42
C LEU A 34 -5.16 -3.61 -13.01
N VAL A 35 -4.48 -2.49 -12.82
CA VAL A 35 -5.10 -1.19 -12.57
C VAL A 35 -5.30 -0.46 -13.89
N GLN A 36 -6.54 -0.08 -14.18
CA GLN A 36 -6.82 0.75 -15.35
C GLN A 36 -6.44 2.20 -15.08
N GLU A 37 -6.01 2.93 -16.12
CA GLU A 37 -5.63 4.35 -16.01
C GLU A 37 -6.75 5.26 -15.48
N ASN A 38 -8.02 4.87 -15.68
CA ASN A 38 -9.20 5.59 -15.21
C ASN A 38 -9.77 5.03 -13.90
N ALA A 39 -9.06 4.14 -13.21
CA ALA A 39 -9.52 3.61 -11.92
C ALA A 39 -9.54 4.73 -10.87
N THR A 40 -10.68 4.91 -10.20
CA THR A 40 -10.78 5.82 -9.06
C THR A 40 -10.20 5.18 -7.81
N TYR A 41 -9.93 6.00 -6.79
CA TYR A 41 -9.46 5.52 -5.50
C TYR A 41 -10.43 4.50 -4.88
N GLU A 42 -11.74 4.78 -4.91
CA GLU A 42 -12.78 3.89 -4.38
C GLU A 42 -12.79 2.54 -5.10
N MET A 43 -12.63 2.55 -6.43
CA MET A 43 -12.55 1.33 -7.24
C MET A 43 -11.34 0.47 -6.84
N LEU A 44 -10.20 1.10 -6.56
CA LEU A 44 -9.00 0.40 -6.11
C LEU A 44 -9.21 -0.18 -4.72
N VAL A 45 -9.75 0.60 -3.77
CA VAL A 45 -10.08 0.16 -2.42
C VAL A 45 -11.04 -1.03 -2.46
N GLU A 46 -12.13 -0.95 -3.22
CA GLU A 46 -13.06 -2.07 -3.38
C GLU A 46 -12.40 -3.31 -3.97
N THR A 47 -11.53 -3.13 -4.98
CA THR A 47 -10.81 -4.24 -5.61
C THR A 47 -9.93 -4.95 -4.59
N VAL A 48 -9.19 -4.20 -3.79
CA VAL A 48 -8.32 -4.74 -2.75
C VAL A 48 -9.16 -5.44 -1.66
N LYS A 49 -10.25 -4.83 -1.19
CA LYS A 49 -11.14 -5.48 -0.19
C LYS A 49 -11.70 -6.81 -0.69
N LYS A 50 -12.18 -6.86 -1.94
CA LYS A 50 -12.69 -8.09 -2.58
C LYS A 50 -11.61 -9.17 -2.67
N ARG A 51 -10.37 -8.78 -2.97
CA ARG A 51 -9.23 -9.70 -3.17
C ARG A 51 -8.71 -10.30 -1.86
N PHE A 52 -8.72 -9.53 -0.78
CA PHE A 52 -8.27 -9.99 0.55
C PHE A 52 -9.42 -10.42 1.47
N TYR A 53 -10.66 -10.51 0.96
CA TYR A 53 -11.86 -10.83 1.75
C TYR A 53 -12.06 -9.93 2.98
N VAL A 54 -11.68 -8.66 2.86
CA VAL A 54 -11.84 -7.66 3.91
C VAL A 54 -13.30 -7.21 3.95
N GLY A 55 -13.85 -7.09 5.16
CA GLY A 55 -15.23 -6.64 5.38
C GLY A 55 -15.49 -5.27 4.74
N VAL A 56 -16.71 -5.07 4.21
CA VAL A 56 -17.09 -3.84 3.51
C VAL A 56 -16.90 -2.60 4.41
N ASP A 57 -17.24 -2.74 5.69
CA ASP A 57 -17.15 -1.66 6.69
C ASP A 57 -15.75 -1.44 7.28
N THR A 58 -14.79 -2.32 6.98
CA THR A 58 -13.42 -2.17 7.48
C THR A 58 -12.76 -0.99 6.76
N MET A 59 -12.29 0.00 7.52
CA MET A 59 -11.53 1.12 6.96
C MET A 59 -10.19 0.63 6.41
N MET A 60 -9.81 1.11 5.22
CA MET A 60 -8.56 0.76 4.56
C MET A 60 -8.02 1.98 3.84
N ALA A 61 -6.71 2.21 3.97
CA ALA A 61 -5.97 3.21 3.21
C ALA A 61 -5.02 2.49 2.24
N LEU A 62 -4.91 2.99 1.01
CA LEU A 62 -3.90 2.50 0.08
C LEU A 62 -2.67 3.40 0.23
N THR A 63 -1.60 2.85 0.79
CA THR A 63 -0.39 3.61 1.06
C THR A 63 0.75 3.19 0.15
N TYR A 64 1.66 4.12 -0.12
CA TYR A 64 2.90 3.84 -0.80
C TYR A 64 4.06 4.58 -0.13
N GLN A 65 5.27 4.13 -0.42
CA GLN A 65 6.48 4.85 -0.08
C GLN A 65 7.24 5.18 -1.36
N TYR A 66 7.84 6.36 -1.40
CA TYR A 66 8.67 6.75 -2.53
C TYR A 66 9.91 5.84 -2.65
N PRO A 67 10.46 5.69 -3.86
CA PRO A 67 11.75 5.04 -4.04
C PRO A 67 12.84 5.67 -3.17
N ALA A 68 13.83 4.88 -2.75
CA ALA A 68 14.89 5.32 -1.84
C ALA A 68 15.62 6.62 -2.28
N TRP A 69 15.78 6.85 -3.59
CA TRP A 69 16.42 8.05 -4.12
C TRP A 69 15.59 9.34 -3.91
N MET A 70 14.26 9.24 -3.84
CA MET A 70 13.37 10.37 -3.55
C MET A 70 13.24 10.67 -2.06
N LEU A 71 13.63 9.74 -1.20
CA LEU A 71 13.52 9.88 0.25
C LEU A 71 14.70 10.64 0.86
N GLN A 72 15.74 10.96 0.09
CA GLN A 72 16.90 11.66 0.63
C GLN A 72 16.57 13.11 1.05
N PRO A 73 17.21 13.63 2.11
CA PRO A 73 18.20 12.97 2.98
C PRO A 73 17.58 12.17 4.14
N VAL A 74 16.25 12.23 4.30
CA VAL A 74 15.54 11.79 5.51
C VAL A 74 15.27 10.28 5.53
N GLY A 75 15.31 9.63 4.37
CA GLY A 75 15.12 8.20 4.18
C GLY A 75 13.78 7.71 4.73
N ASN A 76 13.84 6.56 5.39
CA ASN A 76 12.66 5.90 5.97
C ASN A 76 12.04 6.65 7.15
N ARG A 77 12.62 7.77 7.62
CA ARG A 77 11.94 8.64 8.58
C ARG A 77 10.78 9.42 7.95
N THR A 78 10.69 9.43 6.62
CA THR A 78 9.55 9.97 5.87
C THR A 78 8.34 9.06 6.07
N PRO A 79 7.18 9.58 6.50
CA PRO A 79 5.97 8.77 6.67
C PRO A 79 5.48 8.22 5.33
N PRO A 80 4.81 7.05 5.33
CA PRO A 80 4.11 6.55 4.16
C PRO A 80 3.02 7.53 3.75
N VAL A 81 2.75 7.60 2.45
CA VAL A 81 1.79 8.53 1.86
C VAL A 81 0.52 7.77 1.50
N ASP A 82 -0.63 8.30 1.92
CA ASP A 82 -1.94 7.81 1.49
C ASP A 82 -2.20 8.25 0.04
N PHE A 83 -2.86 7.40 -0.73
CA PHE A 83 -3.20 7.67 -2.12
C PHE A 83 -4.44 8.57 -2.27
N ASN A 84 -5.22 8.75 -1.20
CA ASN A 84 -6.45 9.56 -1.18
C ASN A 84 -6.20 11.09 -1.30
#